data_AF-A0A2E0X714-F1
#
_entry.id   AF-A0A2E0X714-F1
#
_cell.length_a   1.000
_cell.length_b   1.000
_cell.length_c   1.000
_cell.angle_alpha   90.00
_cell.angle_beta   90.00
_cell.angle_gamma   90.00
#
_symmetry.space_group_name_H-M   'P 1'
#
loop_
_entity.id
_entity.type
_entity.pdbx_description
1 polymer ?
#
loop_
_entity_poly.entity_id
_entity_poly.type
_entity_poly.pdbx_seq_one_letter_code
_entity_poly.pdbx_strand_id
1 'polypeptide(L)'
;MATATLLAAILLDGSTARGQLLWSFETGLEGWEATGYTDSDFISLATSAMGATDGTQSMVVETGPTYGWDVRSSVSAGDAARYAAFNAAAANLEGYTLDFDVSITPDSFSSLTDPGGYFLLNVAVNSDTTGFKQSLNVTPNLAGLTNNTFPISIPMASLPVSANSSFYQLNIGSNSDHTNGGGGEGAKYFIDNIRLTALPTLVETTLFSWETPDNPATTEVNEQFEGWVPGFHDGHVHSISTDGATDGSYALEIDRRSRTSPNFSWGSQFLISSDVDPDPEVEQIDPTLQAQIDDLVENINGATAIAFDVRIGDNFPYSGGYAKFGVHFTDDTGAFYDAEGQSFNGPVEGDTGTVTIPLSSMLDNTSGLTLEQAGLLVGTHFLRIGLSTNTDVPGFYQIDNFRVISEVSTDNADFDGDGDVDGEDFLAWQAGLGVGTTLADGDANGDGTVDSSDLAIWQDQYGTATPAAAAGNIPEPQTLVLAIVALGGAGLLRRRRP
;
A
#
# COMPACT_ATOMS: atom_id res chain seq x y z
N MET A 1 -2.15 -9.32 8.64
CA MET A 1 -3.52 -8.96 8.20
C MET A 1 -3.69 -7.45 8.07
N ALA A 2 -3.12 -6.61 8.95
CA ALA A 2 -3.17 -5.14 8.83
C ALA A 2 -2.58 -4.60 7.50
N THR A 3 -1.43 -5.12 7.07
CA THR A 3 -0.79 -4.78 5.78
C THR A 3 -1.65 -5.11 4.56
N ALA A 4 -2.43 -6.20 4.59
CA ALA A 4 -3.26 -6.62 3.46
C ALA A 4 -4.49 -5.69 3.25
N THR A 5 -5.04 -5.12 4.32
CA THR A 5 -6.20 -4.22 4.25
C THR A 5 -5.82 -2.81 3.80
N LEU A 6 -4.66 -2.31 4.23
CA LEU A 6 -4.12 -1.02 3.77
C LEU A 6 -3.65 -1.10 2.31
N LEU A 7 -2.94 -2.17 1.92
CA LEU A 7 -2.58 -2.40 0.51
C LEU A 7 -3.82 -2.45 -0.38
N ALA A 8 -4.89 -3.14 0.04
CA ALA A 8 -6.13 -3.20 -0.74
C ALA A 8 -6.83 -1.83 -0.90
N ALA A 9 -6.68 -0.92 0.07
CA ALA A 9 -7.23 0.44 -0.01
C ALA A 9 -6.38 1.35 -0.91
N ILE A 10 -5.05 1.24 -0.86
CA ILE A 10 -4.12 1.96 -1.74
C ILE A 10 -4.21 1.46 -3.20
N LEU A 11 -4.44 0.15 -3.39
CA LEU A 11 -4.59 -0.48 -4.71
C LEU A 11 -5.89 -0.11 -5.45
N LEU A 12 -6.90 0.43 -4.75
CA LEU A 12 -8.18 0.81 -5.37
C LEU A 12 -8.08 2.06 -6.23
N ASP A 13 -7.01 2.85 -6.11
CA ASP A 13 -6.86 4.11 -6.86
C ASP A 13 -6.24 3.92 -8.26
N GLY A 14 -5.97 2.67 -8.66
CA GLY A 14 -5.62 2.34 -10.05
C GLY A 14 -4.37 3.05 -10.56
N SER A 15 -3.45 3.48 -9.69
CA SER A 15 -2.28 4.26 -10.09
C SER A 15 -1.42 3.46 -11.06
N THR A 16 -1.49 3.80 -12.34
CA THR A 16 -0.66 3.24 -13.43
C THR A 16 0.80 3.65 -13.31
N ALA A 17 1.12 4.63 -12.47
CA ALA A 17 2.46 5.21 -12.30
C ALA A 17 3.56 4.19 -11.91
N ARG A 18 3.20 3.06 -11.29
CA ARG A 18 4.15 1.98 -10.91
C ARG A 18 3.97 0.68 -11.69
N GLY A 19 3.13 0.71 -12.72
CA GLY A 19 2.74 -0.47 -13.50
C GLY A 19 3.69 -0.69 -14.67
N GLN A 20 4.57 -1.70 -14.59
CA GLN A 20 5.34 -2.13 -15.75
C GLN A 20 4.42 -2.84 -16.74
N LEU A 21 4.03 -2.15 -17.82
CA LEU A 21 3.19 -2.68 -18.89
C LEU A 21 3.88 -3.88 -19.55
N LEU A 22 3.20 -5.03 -19.55
CA LEU A 22 3.66 -6.24 -20.20
C LEU A 22 2.95 -6.45 -21.53
N TRP A 23 1.64 -6.28 -21.59
CA TRP A 23 0.87 -6.48 -22.81
C TRP A 23 -0.17 -5.37 -23.02
N SER A 24 -0.05 -4.69 -24.17
CA SER A 24 -0.90 -3.57 -24.59
C SER A 24 -1.88 -3.94 -25.69
N PHE A 25 -1.56 -4.98 -26.47
CA PHE A 25 -2.32 -5.42 -27.65
C PHE A 25 -2.39 -4.46 -28.84
N GLU A 26 -1.77 -3.28 -28.75
CA GLU A 26 -1.65 -2.32 -29.87
C GLU A 26 -0.83 -2.86 -31.04
N THR A 27 0.05 -3.83 -30.79
CA THR A 27 0.89 -4.46 -31.82
C THR A 27 0.43 -5.86 -32.22
N GLY A 28 -0.80 -6.23 -31.87
CA GLY A 28 -1.39 -7.55 -32.14
C GLY A 28 -1.52 -8.38 -30.87
N LEU A 29 -1.44 -9.71 -30.99
CA LEU A 29 -1.60 -10.62 -29.84
C LEU A 29 -0.36 -10.74 -28.95
N GLU A 30 0.79 -10.15 -29.33
CA GLU A 30 1.97 -10.03 -28.46
C GLU A 30 2.42 -11.35 -27.78
N GLY A 31 2.32 -12.47 -28.51
CA GLY A 31 2.71 -13.80 -28.03
C GLY A 31 1.61 -14.58 -27.29
N TRP A 32 0.40 -14.02 -27.18
CA TRP A 32 -0.76 -14.75 -26.67
C TRP A 32 -1.28 -15.76 -27.70
N GLU A 33 -1.58 -16.95 -27.21
CA GLU A 33 -2.08 -18.08 -28.00
C GLU A 33 -3.07 -18.91 -27.18
N ALA A 34 -3.83 -19.78 -27.84
CA ALA A 34 -4.66 -20.78 -27.14
C ALA A 34 -3.78 -21.71 -26.29
N THR A 35 -4.22 -22.10 -25.10
CA THR A 35 -3.43 -23.01 -24.23
C THR A 35 -3.21 -24.38 -24.86
N GLY A 36 -4.22 -24.86 -25.61
CA GLY A 36 -4.26 -26.22 -26.15
C GLY A 36 -4.49 -27.29 -25.09
N TYR A 37 -4.89 -26.93 -23.86
CA TYR A 37 -5.20 -27.89 -22.82
C TYR A 37 -6.49 -28.66 -23.14
N THR A 38 -6.56 -29.92 -22.75
CA THR A 38 -7.66 -30.82 -23.10
C THR A 38 -8.98 -30.48 -22.40
N ASP A 39 -8.91 -29.71 -21.33
CA ASP A 39 -10.00 -29.17 -20.54
C ASP A 39 -10.35 -27.71 -20.93
N SER A 40 -9.85 -27.23 -22.07
CA SER A 40 -10.18 -25.91 -22.60
C SER A 40 -11.45 -25.93 -23.46
N ASP A 41 -12.34 -24.97 -23.22
CA ASP A 41 -13.52 -24.64 -24.02
C ASP A 41 -13.27 -23.44 -24.97
N PHE A 42 -12.00 -23.10 -25.19
CA PHE A 42 -11.56 -22.06 -26.11
C PHE A 42 -12.19 -22.19 -27.51
N ILE A 43 -12.69 -21.06 -28.04
CA ILE A 43 -13.24 -20.95 -29.40
C ILE A 43 -12.34 -20.08 -30.29
N SER A 44 -12.04 -18.85 -29.87
CA SER A 44 -11.24 -17.93 -30.69
C SER A 44 -10.45 -16.90 -29.88
N LEU A 45 -9.36 -16.40 -30.46
CA LEU A 45 -8.49 -15.35 -29.92
C LEU A 45 -8.19 -14.33 -31.03
N ALA A 46 -8.39 -13.05 -30.74
CA ALA A 46 -8.06 -11.95 -31.65
C ALA A 46 -7.78 -10.67 -30.87
N THR A 47 -7.39 -9.61 -31.58
CA THR A 47 -7.43 -8.24 -31.07
C THR A 47 -8.73 -7.55 -31.47
N SER A 48 -9.20 -6.59 -30.68
CA SER A 48 -10.47 -5.88 -30.89
C SER A 48 -10.36 -4.41 -30.49
N ALA A 49 -11.07 -3.52 -31.20
CA ALA A 49 -11.24 -2.13 -30.76
C ALA A 49 -12.26 -1.98 -29.62
N MET A 50 -13.05 -3.02 -29.35
CA MET A 50 -13.94 -3.06 -28.19
C MET A 50 -13.16 -3.50 -26.97
N GLY A 51 -13.38 -2.83 -25.83
CA GLY A 51 -12.76 -3.20 -24.56
C GLY A 51 -11.36 -2.64 -24.34
N ALA A 52 -10.82 -1.88 -25.30
CA ALA A 52 -9.60 -1.10 -25.14
C ALA A 52 -9.79 -0.01 -24.07
N THR A 53 -8.91 0.02 -23.09
CA THR A 53 -8.92 0.96 -21.96
C THR A 53 -7.78 1.96 -22.04
N ASP A 54 -6.69 1.58 -22.72
CA ASP A 54 -5.68 2.49 -23.24
C ASP A 54 -5.45 2.18 -24.73
N GLY A 55 -5.05 3.17 -25.52
CA GLY A 55 -4.84 2.99 -26.96
C GLY A 55 -6.13 2.68 -27.74
N THR A 56 -6.04 1.73 -28.67
CA THR A 56 -7.10 1.41 -29.64
C THR A 56 -7.47 -0.06 -29.72
N GLN A 57 -6.73 -0.95 -29.07
CA GLN A 57 -6.84 -2.39 -29.22
C GLN A 57 -6.74 -3.10 -27.88
N SER A 58 -7.63 -4.07 -27.65
CA SER A 58 -7.53 -5.02 -26.54
C SER A 58 -7.41 -6.45 -27.09
N MET A 59 -7.07 -7.40 -26.22
CA MET A 59 -7.28 -8.82 -26.50
C MET A 59 -8.76 -9.17 -26.35
N VAL A 60 -9.30 -9.99 -27.25
CA VAL A 60 -10.63 -10.61 -27.12
C VAL A 60 -10.49 -12.13 -27.16
N VAL A 61 -11.11 -12.79 -26.20
CA VAL A 61 -11.20 -14.24 -26.12
C VAL A 61 -12.67 -14.62 -26.24
N GLU A 62 -12.98 -15.56 -27.14
CA GLU A 62 -14.27 -16.23 -27.22
C GLU A 62 -14.13 -17.64 -26.66
N THR A 63 -15.02 -17.99 -25.75
CA THR A 63 -14.95 -19.25 -25.01
C THR A 63 -16.33 -19.89 -24.88
N GLY A 64 -16.34 -21.22 -24.85
CA GLY A 64 -17.52 -22.04 -24.64
C GLY A 64 -17.98 -22.04 -23.19
N PRO A 65 -18.96 -22.88 -22.87
CA PRO A 65 -19.49 -22.98 -21.52
C PRO A 65 -18.65 -23.96 -20.71
N THR A 66 -18.77 -23.86 -19.39
CA THR A 66 -18.02 -24.60 -18.36
C THR A 66 -16.66 -23.97 -18.03
N TYR A 67 -15.78 -24.74 -17.39
CA TYR A 67 -14.48 -24.29 -16.90
C TYR A 67 -13.42 -24.70 -17.91
N GLY A 68 -12.53 -23.77 -18.27
CA GLY A 68 -11.38 -24.06 -19.11
C GLY A 68 -10.29 -22.98 -19.04
N TRP A 69 -9.05 -23.40 -19.35
CA TRP A 69 -7.94 -22.48 -19.57
C TRP A 69 -7.91 -22.08 -21.05
N ASP A 70 -8.23 -20.84 -21.35
CA ASP A 70 -8.46 -20.40 -22.73
C ASP A 70 -7.15 -20.07 -23.44
N VAL A 71 -6.41 -19.11 -22.88
CA VAL A 71 -5.25 -18.50 -23.53
C VAL A 71 -4.06 -18.40 -22.60
N ARG A 72 -2.87 -18.31 -23.18
CA ARG A 72 -1.61 -18.15 -22.46
C ARG A 72 -0.62 -17.29 -23.23
N SER A 73 0.36 -16.77 -22.52
CA SER A 73 1.58 -16.20 -23.07
C SER A 73 2.79 -16.77 -22.33
N SER A 74 3.90 -17.01 -23.06
CA SER A 74 5.15 -17.53 -22.50
C SER A 74 6.29 -16.54 -22.72
N VAL A 75 6.91 -16.15 -21.62
CA VAL A 75 8.03 -15.22 -21.55
C VAL A 75 9.29 -16.01 -21.21
N SER A 76 10.38 -15.72 -21.91
CA SER A 76 11.70 -16.30 -21.64
C SER A 76 12.75 -15.20 -21.78
N ALA A 77 14.01 -15.51 -21.49
CA ALA A 77 15.11 -14.54 -21.61
C ALA A 77 15.26 -13.90 -23.01
N GLY A 78 14.62 -14.45 -24.05
CA GLY A 78 14.56 -13.82 -25.38
C GLY A 78 13.67 -12.57 -25.45
N ASP A 79 12.74 -12.40 -24.52
CA ASP A 79 11.93 -11.18 -24.33
C ASP A 79 12.45 -10.44 -23.09
N ALA A 80 13.52 -9.67 -23.28
CA ALA A 80 14.29 -9.10 -22.18
C ALA A 80 13.45 -8.22 -21.23
N ALA A 81 12.50 -7.44 -21.77
CA ALA A 81 11.68 -6.52 -20.99
C ALA A 81 10.72 -7.27 -20.07
N ARG A 82 9.87 -8.15 -20.63
CA ARG A 82 8.90 -8.92 -19.84
C ARG A 82 9.61 -9.90 -18.90
N TYR A 83 10.73 -10.48 -19.34
CA TYR A 83 11.49 -11.41 -18.52
C TYR A 83 12.11 -10.72 -17.30
N ALA A 84 12.64 -9.50 -17.45
CA ALA A 84 13.13 -8.71 -16.33
C ALA A 84 12.02 -8.38 -15.33
N ALA A 85 10.82 -8.01 -15.82
CA ALA A 85 9.66 -7.71 -14.98
C ALA A 85 9.27 -8.89 -14.07
N PHE A 86 9.13 -10.08 -14.66
CA PHE A 86 8.80 -11.29 -13.88
C PHE A 86 9.91 -11.65 -12.89
N ASN A 87 11.19 -11.41 -13.21
CA ASN A 87 12.29 -11.63 -12.28
C ASN A 87 12.26 -10.65 -11.11
N ALA A 88 11.94 -9.38 -11.36
CA ALA A 88 11.78 -8.37 -10.31
C ALA A 88 10.65 -8.75 -9.36
N ALA A 89 9.48 -9.11 -9.90
CA ALA A 89 8.36 -9.61 -9.10
C ALA A 89 8.71 -10.91 -8.34
N ALA A 90 9.43 -11.84 -8.96
CA ALA A 90 9.87 -13.08 -8.31
C ALA A 90 10.84 -12.84 -7.15
N ALA A 91 11.65 -11.77 -7.22
CA ALA A 91 12.57 -11.39 -6.14
C ALA A 91 11.84 -10.78 -4.94
N ASN A 92 10.65 -10.20 -5.14
CA ASN A 92 9.83 -9.58 -4.09
C ASN A 92 8.33 -9.81 -4.32
N LEU A 93 7.84 -11.05 -4.12
CA LEU A 93 6.44 -11.40 -4.41
C LEU A 93 5.41 -10.59 -3.59
N GLU A 94 5.77 -10.15 -2.39
CA GLU A 94 4.89 -9.33 -1.52
C GLU A 94 4.83 -7.86 -1.98
N GLY A 95 5.80 -7.41 -2.79
CA GLY A 95 5.89 -6.05 -3.29
C GLY A 95 5.35 -5.86 -4.70
N TYR A 96 4.64 -6.83 -5.28
CA TYR A 96 4.07 -6.71 -6.62
C TYR A 96 2.64 -7.28 -6.71
N THR A 97 1.85 -6.68 -7.61
CA THR A 97 0.59 -7.24 -8.11
C THR A 97 0.67 -7.50 -9.60
N LEU A 98 -0.11 -8.47 -10.08
CA LEU A 98 -0.44 -8.63 -11.49
C LEU A 98 -1.79 -7.94 -11.73
N ASP A 99 -1.77 -6.89 -12.53
CA ASP A 99 -2.95 -6.09 -12.82
C ASP A 99 -3.30 -6.15 -14.31
N PHE A 100 -4.58 -6.02 -14.62
CA PHE A 100 -5.08 -5.90 -15.99
C PHE A 100 -6.53 -5.43 -15.98
N ASP A 101 -6.97 -4.86 -17.09
CA ASP A 101 -8.33 -4.36 -17.22
C ASP A 101 -9.19 -5.42 -17.91
N VAL A 102 -10.37 -5.69 -17.37
CA VAL A 102 -11.35 -6.59 -17.97
C VAL A 102 -12.57 -5.80 -18.38
N SER A 103 -12.94 -5.90 -19.66
CA SER A 103 -14.10 -5.23 -20.22
C SER A 103 -15.17 -6.24 -20.63
N ILE A 104 -16.41 -5.95 -20.26
CA ILE A 104 -17.61 -6.64 -20.74
C ILE A 104 -18.40 -5.66 -21.60
N THR A 105 -18.49 -5.97 -22.89
CA THR A 105 -19.07 -5.08 -23.90
C THR A 105 -20.41 -5.64 -24.38
N PRO A 106 -21.19 -4.92 -25.20
CA PRO A 106 -22.46 -5.44 -25.69
C PRO A 106 -22.27 -6.72 -26.53
N ASP A 107 -21.09 -6.91 -27.11
CA ASP A 107 -20.76 -8.10 -27.91
C ASP A 107 -20.47 -9.35 -27.05
N SER A 108 -20.16 -9.18 -25.76
CA SER A 108 -19.78 -10.26 -24.83
C SER A 108 -20.78 -11.41 -24.77
N PHE A 109 -22.08 -11.11 -24.87
CA PHE A 109 -23.15 -12.10 -24.70
C PHE A 109 -24.21 -12.06 -25.80
N SER A 110 -24.09 -11.15 -26.78
CA SER A 110 -25.15 -10.89 -27.77
C SER A 110 -25.42 -12.05 -28.73
N SER A 111 -24.44 -12.92 -28.95
CA SER A 111 -24.52 -14.10 -29.82
C SER A 111 -25.09 -15.34 -29.11
N LEU A 112 -25.24 -15.29 -27.78
CA LEU A 112 -25.62 -16.44 -26.97
C LEU A 112 -27.11 -16.75 -27.02
N THR A 113 -27.44 -18.03 -26.88
CA THR A 113 -28.85 -18.45 -26.73
C THR A 113 -29.38 -18.13 -25.34
N ASP A 114 -28.54 -18.30 -24.32
CA ASP A 114 -28.80 -17.95 -22.92
C ASP A 114 -27.48 -17.45 -22.29
N PRO A 115 -27.42 -16.22 -21.74
CA PRO A 115 -26.21 -15.70 -21.11
C PRO A 115 -25.82 -16.42 -19.81
N GLY A 116 -26.70 -17.25 -19.23
CA GLY A 116 -26.43 -17.98 -17.99
C GLY A 116 -26.60 -17.13 -16.72
N GLY A 117 -26.24 -17.74 -15.59
CA GLY A 117 -26.33 -17.18 -14.24
C GLY A 117 -24.98 -16.70 -13.68
N TYR A 118 -23.86 -17.03 -14.33
CA TYR A 118 -22.54 -16.47 -14.01
C TYR A 118 -21.53 -16.58 -15.15
N PHE A 119 -20.53 -15.69 -15.08
CA PHE A 119 -19.30 -15.76 -15.87
C PHE A 119 -18.15 -15.27 -14.99
N LEU A 120 -17.08 -16.06 -14.87
CA LEU A 120 -15.95 -15.82 -13.98
C LEU A 120 -14.64 -16.02 -14.76
N LEU A 121 -13.62 -15.19 -14.51
CA LEU A 121 -12.27 -15.45 -15.00
C LEU A 121 -11.38 -16.08 -13.93
N ASN A 122 -10.38 -16.82 -14.40
CA ASN A 122 -9.34 -17.45 -13.64
C ASN A 122 -7.98 -17.06 -14.22
N VAL A 123 -6.98 -16.87 -13.35
CA VAL A 123 -5.61 -16.53 -13.76
C VAL A 123 -4.66 -17.54 -13.17
N ALA A 124 -3.69 -17.97 -13.94
CA ALA A 124 -2.62 -18.81 -13.44
C ALA A 124 -1.25 -18.44 -14.00
N VAL A 125 -0.24 -18.55 -13.16
CA VAL A 125 1.15 -18.43 -13.55
C VAL A 125 1.85 -19.78 -13.43
N ASN A 126 2.87 -19.97 -14.25
CA ASN A 126 3.72 -21.15 -14.20
C ASN A 126 5.17 -20.73 -14.44
N SER A 127 6.06 -21.33 -13.67
CA SER A 127 7.51 -21.12 -13.76
C SER A 127 8.24 -22.35 -13.23
N ASP A 128 9.56 -22.38 -13.36
CA ASP A 128 10.38 -23.44 -12.80
C ASP A 128 10.11 -23.58 -11.30
N THR A 129 10.04 -24.83 -10.82
CA THR A 129 9.92 -25.21 -9.39
C THR A 129 8.64 -24.83 -8.64
N THR A 130 7.89 -23.78 -9.02
CA THR A 130 6.60 -23.44 -8.37
C THR A 130 5.42 -24.20 -8.97
N GLY A 131 5.53 -24.58 -10.25
CA GLY A 131 4.45 -25.23 -11.00
C GLY A 131 3.30 -24.29 -11.30
N PHE A 132 2.14 -24.86 -11.61
CA PHE A 132 0.94 -24.12 -12.02
C PHE A 132 0.21 -23.54 -10.80
N LYS A 133 0.34 -22.24 -10.57
CA LYS A 133 -0.29 -21.49 -9.46
C LYS A 133 -1.46 -20.70 -9.98
N GLN A 134 -2.58 -20.75 -9.27
CA GLN A 134 -3.85 -20.24 -9.77
C GLN A 134 -4.55 -19.35 -8.75
N SER A 135 -5.16 -18.29 -9.26
CA SER A 135 -6.16 -17.47 -8.61
C SER A 135 -7.47 -17.64 -9.36
N LEU A 136 -8.50 -18.13 -8.66
CA LEU A 136 -9.77 -18.49 -9.27
C LEU A 136 -10.83 -17.44 -8.97
N ASN A 137 -11.77 -17.25 -9.90
CA ASN A 137 -12.89 -16.32 -9.78
C ASN A 137 -12.43 -14.88 -9.49
N VAL A 138 -11.41 -14.42 -10.22
CA VAL A 138 -10.79 -13.10 -9.99
C VAL A 138 -11.68 -11.95 -10.42
N THR A 139 -12.70 -12.21 -11.23
CA THR A 139 -13.75 -11.25 -11.59
C THR A 139 -14.97 -11.44 -10.70
N PRO A 140 -15.72 -10.37 -10.35
CA PRO A 140 -17.04 -10.52 -9.76
C PRO A 140 -17.98 -11.30 -10.68
N ASN A 141 -19.05 -11.88 -10.13
CA ASN A 141 -20.06 -12.57 -10.94
C ASN A 141 -20.68 -11.58 -11.94
N LEU A 142 -20.50 -11.83 -13.25
CA LEU A 142 -20.87 -10.89 -14.32
C LEU A 142 -22.33 -11.01 -14.80
N ALA A 143 -23.16 -11.80 -14.13
CA ALA A 143 -24.56 -12.00 -14.52
C ALA A 143 -25.38 -10.70 -14.50
N GLY A 144 -26.01 -10.37 -15.64
CA GLY A 144 -26.88 -9.21 -15.78
C GLY A 144 -26.16 -7.86 -15.92
N LEU A 145 -24.83 -7.85 -16.08
CA LEU A 145 -24.07 -6.63 -16.31
C LEU A 145 -24.22 -6.14 -17.76
N THR A 146 -24.40 -4.83 -17.92
CA THR A 146 -24.30 -4.16 -19.22
C THR A 146 -23.23 -3.07 -19.12
N ASN A 147 -22.15 -3.25 -19.88
CA ASN A 147 -21.13 -2.25 -20.20
C ASN A 147 -20.26 -1.73 -19.05
N ASN A 148 -19.44 -2.61 -18.47
CA ASN A 148 -18.48 -2.26 -17.42
C ASN A 148 -17.08 -2.78 -17.78
N THR A 149 -16.10 -1.88 -17.63
CA THR A 149 -14.68 -2.21 -17.46
C THR A 149 -14.40 -2.24 -15.96
N PHE A 150 -13.61 -3.20 -15.51
CA PHE A 150 -13.18 -3.25 -14.13
C PHE A 150 -11.71 -3.71 -14.04
N PRO A 151 -10.91 -3.07 -13.19
CA PRO A 151 -9.53 -3.48 -12.97
C PRO A 151 -9.50 -4.77 -12.16
N ILE A 152 -8.59 -5.66 -12.53
CA ILE A 152 -8.17 -6.80 -11.73
C ILE A 152 -6.81 -6.48 -11.15
N SER A 153 -6.62 -6.79 -9.86
CA SER A 153 -5.33 -6.75 -9.19
C SER A 153 -5.16 -8.02 -8.35
N ILE A 154 -4.09 -8.76 -8.62
CA ILE A 154 -3.80 -10.04 -7.96
C ILE A 154 -2.43 -9.96 -7.30
N PRO A 155 -2.31 -10.08 -5.97
CA PRO A 155 -1.01 -10.11 -5.30
C PRO A 155 -0.12 -11.23 -5.83
N MET A 156 1.13 -10.93 -6.19
CA MET A 156 2.07 -11.94 -6.69
C MET A 156 2.43 -12.98 -5.63
N ALA A 157 2.27 -12.67 -4.34
CA ALA A 157 2.31 -13.64 -3.24
C ALA A 157 1.27 -14.78 -3.40
N SER A 158 0.12 -14.52 -4.04
CA SER A 158 -0.89 -15.54 -4.36
C SER A 158 -0.61 -16.31 -5.66
N LEU A 159 0.26 -15.76 -6.51
CA LEU A 159 0.70 -16.33 -7.79
C LEU A 159 2.24 -16.46 -7.80
N PRO A 160 2.84 -17.27 -6.91
CA PRO A 160 4.29 -17.27 -6.75
C PRO A 160 5.00 -17.85 -7.98
N VAL A 161 6.00 -17.11 -8.45
CA VAL A 161 6.93 -17.50 -9.52
C VAL A 161 8.37 -17.53 -9.01
N SER A 162 9.23 -18.33 -9.63
CA SER A 162 10.64 -18.43 -9.25
C SER A 162 11.51 -17.42 -9.95
N ALA A 163 12.46 -16.83 -9.23
CA ALA A 163 13.49 -16.00 -9.83
C ALA A 163 14.38 -16.84 -10.78
N ASN A 164 14.84 -16.21 -11.85
CA ASN A 164 15.70 -16.79 -12.90
C ASN A 164 15.13 -18.07 -13.52
N SER A 165 13.80 -18.15 -13.63
CA SER A 165 13.13 -19.28 -14.28
C SER A 165 13.51 -19.34 -15.77
N SER A 166 13.64 -20.53 -16.33
CA SER A 166 13.85 -20.72 -17.78
C SER A 166 12.68 -20.22 -18.63
N PHE A 167 11.49 -20.14 -18.03
CA PHE A 167 10.30 -19.52 -18.60
C PHE A 167 9.38 -18.95 -17.51
N TYR A 168 8.61 -17.94 -17.86
CA TYR A 168 7.39 -17.56 -17.17
C TYR A 168 6.23 -17.79 -18.11
N GLN A 169 5.09 -18.23 -17.58
CA GLN A 169 3.89 -18.41 -18.38
C GLN A 169 2.72 -17.85 -17.61
N LEU A 170 1.95 -17.00 -18.26
CA LEU A 170 0.68 -16.48 -17.77
C LEU A 170 -0.45 -17.15 -18.54
N ASN A 171 -1.47 -17.62 -17.83
CA ASN A 171 -2.63 -18.31 -18.38
C ASN A 171 -3.89 -17.60 -17.88
N ILE A 172 -4.86 -17.44 -18.77
CA ILE A 172 -6.18 -16.89 -18.46
C ILE A 172 -7.21 -17.91 -18.91
N GLY A 173 -8.15 -18.18 -18.02
CA GLY A 173 -9.25 -19.10 -18.25
C GLY A 173 -10.56 -18.49 -17.79
N SER A 174 -11.64 -19.19 -18.10
CA SER A 174 -12.99 -18.78 -17.77
C SER A 174 -13.77 -19.93 -17.13
N ASN A 175 -14.86 -19.58 -16.46
CA ASN A 175 -15.84 -20.51 -15.94
C ASN A 175 -17.24 -19.90 -16.03
N SER A 176 -18.14 -20.55 -16.77
CA SER A 176 -19.49 -20.03 -16.98
C SER A 176 -20.52 -21.12 -17.23
N ASP A 177 -21.79 -20.78 -17.10
CA ASP A 177 -22.93 -21.68 -17.34
C ASP A 177 -23.83 -21.24 -18.50
N HIS A 178 -23.30 -20.42 -19.40
CA HIS A 178 -24.04 -19.93 -20.56
C HIS A 178 -24.38 -21.05 -21.55
N THR A 179 -25.27 -20.74 -22.49
CA THR A 179 -25.56 -21.61 -23.63
C THR A 179 -25.12 -20.90 -24.92
N ASN A 180 -24.19 -21.53 -25.66
CA ASN A 180 -23.69 -21.01 -26.92
C ASN A 180 -24.80 -20.64 -27.90
N GLY A 181 -24.45 -19.73 -28.82
CA GLY A 181 -25.26 -19.37 -29.95
C GLY A 181 -25.57 -20.55 -30.87
N GLY A 182 -26.59 -20.37 -31.73
CA GLY A 182 -27.03 -21.42 -32.66
C GLY A 182 -25.99 -21.86 -33.69
N GLY A 183 -24.94 -21.07 -33.92
CA GLY A 183 -23.78 -21.38 -34.75
C GLY A 183 -22.58 -21.93 -33.98
N GLY A 184 -22.68 -22.06 -32.66
CA GLY A 184 -21.59 -22.44 -31.76
C GLY A 184 -20.83 -21.27 -31.14
N GLU A 185 -21.29 -20.04 -31.37
CA GLU A 185 -20.71 -18.81 -30.82
C GLU A 185 -20.68 -18.84 -29.28
N GLY A 186 -19.55 -18.45 -28.70
CA GLY A 186 -19.34 -18.43 -27.25
C GLY A 186 -19.47 -17.05 -26.63
N ALA A 187 -19.27 -17.01 -25.32
CA ALA A 187 -19.17 -15.76 -24.58
C ALA A 187 -17.81 -15.10 -24.86
N LYS A 188 -17.77 -13.76 -24.85
CA LYS A 188 -16.53 -13.01 -25.07
C LYS A 188 -16.16 -12.14 -23.89
N TYR A 189 -14.87 -12.14 -23.55
CA TYR A 189 -14.29 -11.19 -22.61
C TYR A 189 -13.10 -10.49 -23.25
N PHE A 190 -12.89 -9.25 -22.82
CA PHE A 190 -11.87 -8.37 -23.36
C PHE A 190 -10.88 -8.04 -22.26
N ILE A 191 -9.60 -8.15 -22.56
CA ILE A 191 -8.51 -7.89 -21.62
C ILE A 191 -7.57 -6.86 -22.22
N ASP A 192 -7.16 -5.90 -21.40
CA ASP A 192 -6.21 -4.87 -21.79
C ASP A 192 -5.24 -4.54 -20.65
N ASN A 193 -4.15 -3.86 -20.98
CA ASN A 193 -3.17 -3.29 -20.04
C ASN A 193 -2.66 -4.27 -18.97
N ILE A 194 -2.23 -5.46 -19.39
CA ILE A 194 -1.65 -6.43 -18.46
C ILE A 194 -0.29 -5.94 -18.01
N ARG A 195 -0.12 -5.77 -16.70
CA ARG A 195 1.05 -5.13 -16.07
C ARG A 195 1.42 -5.79 -14.76
N LEU A 196 2.71 -5.72 -14.41
CA LEU A 196 3.17 -5.99 -13.05
C LEU A 196 3.36 -4.65 -12.36
N THR A 197 2.62 -4.41 -11.28
CA THR A 197 2.67 -3.14 -10.56
C THR A 197 3.45 -3.33 -9.27
N ALA A 198 4.49 -2.52 -9.10
CA ALA A 198 5.22 -2.48 -7.84
C ALA A 198 4.36 -1.80 -6.78
N LEU A 199 4.24 -2.43 -5.62
CA LEU A 199 3.58 -1.88 -4.46
C LEU A 199 4.50 -0.85 -3.78
N PRO A 200 3.93 0.23 -3.22
CA PRO A 200 4.71 1.17 -2.43
C PRO A 200 5.46 0.46 -1.32
N THR A 201 6.69 0.88 -1.08
CA THR A 201 7.34 0.58 0.20
C THR A 201 6.78 1.55 1.22
N LEU A 202 6.29 1.04 2.34
CA LEU A 202 5.74 1.86 3.41
C LEU A 202 6.75 1.97 4.55
N VAL A 203 6.87 3.16 5.12
CA VAL A 203 7.60 3.43 6.37
C VAL A 203 6.61 3.90 7.42
N GLU A 204 6.80 3.43 8.65
CA GLU A 204 6.03 3.86 9.80
C GLU A 204 6.89 4.81 10.64
N THR A 205 6.36 6.00 10.92
CA THR A 205 7.01 7.01 11.78
C THR A 205 6.18 7.19 13.05
N THR A 206 6.72 6.75 14.18
CA THR A 206 6.07 6.86 15.49
C THR A 206 5.92 8.33 15.89
N LEU A 207 4.70 8.74 16.21
CA LEU A 207 4.39 10.07 16.75
C LEU A 207 4.32 10.06 18.28
N PHE A 208 3.70 9.02 18.86
CA PHE A 208 3.57 8.86 20.31
C PHE A 208 3.79 7.40 20.70
N SER A 209 4.57 7.22 21.76
CA SER A 209 5.07 5.91 22.23
C SER A 209 4.76 5.63 23.69
N TRP A 210 4.46 6.66 24.48
CA TRP A 210 4.23 6.56 25.93
C TRP A 210 5.46 6.09 26.74
N GLU A 211 6.64 6.03 26.11
CA GLU A 211 7.89 5.59 26.71
C GLU A 211 8.67 6.72 27.40
N THR A 212 8.23 7.97 27.22
CA THR A 212 8.86 9.14 27.84
C THR A 212 8.85 9.02 29.37
N PRO A 213 10.00 8.90 30.06
CA PRO A 213 10.01 8.65 31.50
C PRO A 213 9.38 9.79 32.31
N ASP A 214 8.54 9.43 33.29
CA ASP A 214 7.96 10.38 34.24
C ASP A 214 9.05 11.09 35.04
N ASN A 215 9.03 12.43 35.06
CA ASN A 215 10.01 13.23 35.75
C ASN A 215 9.56 13.46 37.20
N PRO A 216 10.28 12.92 38.21
CA PRO A 216 9.84 13.03 39.60
C PRO A 216 9.87 14.47 40.14
N ALA A 217 10.44 15.44 39.41
CA ALA A 217 10.44 16.84 39.78
C ALA A 217 9.13 17.58 39.42
N THR A 218 8.30 17.02 38.53
CA THR A 218 7.09 17.64 37.97
C THR A 218 5.84 16.87 38.40
N THR A 219 5.63 16.68 39.70
CA THR A 219 4.59 15.80 40.28
C THR A 219 3.12 16.05 39.85
N GLU A 220 2.84 17.15 39.16
CA GLU A 220 1.50 17.50 38.63
C GLU A 220 1.34 17.15 37.15
N VAL A 221 2.44 16.83 36.45
CA VAL A 221 2.49 16.46 35.04
C VAL A 221 3.06 15.05 34.98
N ASN A 222 2.42 14.17 34.21
CA ASN A 222 3.00 12.88 33.91
C ASN A 222 3.52 12.93 32.47
N GLU A 223 4.84 12.99 32.30
CA GLU A 223 5.45 13.09 30.97
C GLU A 223 5.24 11.84 30.11
N GLN A 224 4.89 10.69 30.70
CA GLN A 224 4.53 9.49 29.95
C GLN A 224 3.27 9.68 29.10
N PHE A 225 2.43 10.67 29.41
CA PHE A 225 1.30 11.02 28.54
C PHE A 225 1.71 11.82 27.30
N GLU A 226 2.97 12.26 27.19
CA GLU A 226 3.49 12.92 25.98
C GLU A 226 2.61 14.10 25.52
N GLY A 227 2.06 14.85 26.49
CA GLY A 227 1.18 16.00 26.23
C GLY A 227 -0.29 15.67 25.96
N TRP A 228 -0.68 14.39 25.98
CA TRP A 228 -2.08 13.99 25.88
C TRP A 228 -2.87 14.33 27.13
N VAL A 229 -4.06 14.89 26.92
CA VAL A 229 -4.97 15.36 27.95
C VAL A 229 -6.40 14.93 27.62
N PRO A 230 -7.35 15.02 28.58
CA PRO A 230 -8.76 14.82 28.28
C PRO A 230 -9.22 15.69 27.10
N GLY A 231 -9.95 15.06 26.20
CA GLY A 231 -10.52 15.68 24.99
C GLY A 231 -11.66 16.66 25.32
N PHE A 232 -12.17 17.33 24.30
CA PHE A 232 -13.25 18.31 24.45
C PHE A 232 -14.63 17.67 24.72
N HIS A 233 -14.76 16.35 24.71
CA HIS A 233 -15.88 15.61 25.31
C HIS A 233 -15.35 14.72 26.44
N ASP A 234 -15.85 14.78 27.68
CA ASP A 234 -15.34 14.01 28.87
C ASP A 234 -15.31 12.46 28.81
N GLY A 235 -14.88 11.76 27.77
CA GLY A 235 -15.12 10.32 27.66
C GLY A 235 -14.16 9.47 28.46
N HIS A 236 -12.91 9.92 28.51
CA HIS A 236 -11.75 9.07 28.74
C HIS A 236 -11.11 9.47 30.07
N VAL A 237 -10.74 8.49 30.86
CA VAL A 237 -9.83 8.67 32.00
C VAL A 237 -8.53 7.97 31.63
N HIS A 238 -7.41 8.70 31.74
CA HIS A 238 -6.10 8.21 31.30
C HIS A 238 -5.31 7.58 32.45
N SER A 239 -4.66 6.49 32.15
CA SER A 239 -3.61 5.85 32.94
C SER A 239 -2.51 5.37 31.99
N ILE A 240 -1.33 5.08 32.53
CA ILE A 240 -0.31 4.33 31.79
C ILE A 240 -0.39 2.88 32.22
N SER A 241 -0.40 1.96 31.26
CA SER A 241 -0.40 0.53 31.48
C SER A 241 0.81 -0.13 30.85
N THR A 242 1.21 -1.28 31.38
CA THR A 242 2.16 -2.18 30.70
C THR A 242 1.45 -3.22 29.84
N ASP A 243 0.12 -3.32 29.98
CA ASP A 243 -0.69 -4.18 29.13
C ASP A 243 -0.97 -3.48 27.80
N GLY A 244 -0.97 -4.23 26.71
CA GLY A 244 -1.26 -3.68 25.38
C GLY A 244 -0.13 -2.91 24.72
N ALA A 245 1.04 -2.82 25.36
CA ALA A 245 2.27 -2.35 24.71
C ALA A 245 2.65 -3.31 23.57
N THR A 246 2.67 -2.80 22.35
CA THR A 246 3.10 -3.46 21.12
C THR A 246 4.47 -2.96 20.65
N ASP A 247 4.85 -1.75 21.05
CA ASP A 247 6.20 -1.22 20.95
C ASP A 247 6.65 -0.70 22.33
N GLY A 248 7.89 -0.99 22.73
CA GLY A 248 8.36 -0.62 24.08
C GLY A 248 7.69 -1.41 25.23
N SER A 249 7.33 -0.70 26.29
CA SER A 249 6.91 -1.24 27.60
C SER A 249 5.58 -0.68 28.11
N TYR A 250 5.11 0.44 27.55
CA TYR A 250 3.97 1.21 28.05
C TYR A 250 2.95 1.49 26.96
N ALA A 251 1.70 1.65 27.37
CA ALA A 251 0.59 2.04 26.51
C ALA A 251 -0.30 3.04 27.24
N LEU A 252 -0.94 3.93 26.48
CA LEU A 252 -1.99 4.80 27.01
C LEU A 252 -3.24 3.97 27.28
N GLU A 253 -3.63 3.84 28.54
CA GLU A 253 -4.90 3.23 28.94
C GLU A 253 -6.02 4.27 29.00
N ILE A 254 -7.13 3.95 28.36
CA ILE A 254 -8.36 4.75 28.33
C ILE A 254 -9.47 3.97 29.03
N ASP A 255 -9.90 4.44 30.21
CA ASP A 255 -11.06 3.93 30.92
C ASP A 255 -12.34 4.62 30.45
N ARG A 256 -13.28 3.84 29.89
CA ARG A 256 -14.61 4.28 29.43
C ARG A 256 -15.76 3.82 30.31
N ARG A 257 -15.49 3.25 31.49
CA ARG A 257 -16.53 2.62 32.32
C ARG A 257 -17.46 3.61 33.00
N SER A 258 -17.03 4.85 33.19
CA SER A 258 -17.76 5.86 33.97
C SER A 258 -18.90 6.55 33.21
N ARG A 259 -19.12 6.24 31.93
CA ARG A 259 -19.94 7.07 31.03
C ARG A 259 -21.32 6.51 30.71
N THR A 260 -22.32 7.34 31.04
CA THR A 260 -23.66 7.45 30.45
C THR A 260 -23.56 8.19 29.11
N SER A 261 -24.26 7.72 28.06
CA SER A 261 -24.56 8.36 26.75
C SER A 261 -24.01 9.79 26.50
N PRO A 262 -23.34 10.07 25.35
CA PRO A 262 -23.33 9.28 24.12
C PRO A 262 -22.24 8.19 24.01
N ASN A 263 -22.50 7.22 23.14
CA ASN A 263 -21.60 6.10 22.77
C ASN A 263 -20.30 6.60 22.12
N PHE A 264 -20.36 7.74 21.43
CA PHE A 264 -19.24 8.41 20.79
C PHE A 264 -18.66 9.51 21.69
N SER A 265 -17.33 9.63 21.76
CA SER A 265 -16.64 10.72 22.47
C SER A 265 -15.26 11.01 21.91
N TRP A 266 -14.97 12.27 21.58
CA TRP A 266 -13.61 12.81 21.44
C TRP A 266 -13.00 13.04 22.83
N GLY A 267 -12.68 11.93 23.50
CA GLY A 267 -12.29 11.95 24.91
C GLY A 267 -10.80 12.08 25.20
N SER A 268 -9.95 12.02 24.19
CA SER A 268 -8.52 12.29 24.29
C SER A 268 -8.12 13.32 23.26
N GLN A 269 -7.16 14.19 23.60
CA GLN A 269 -6.50 15.08 22.64
C GLN A 269 -5.05 15.34 23.02
N PHE A 270 -4.21 15.49 22.02
CA PHE A 270 -2.93 16.18 22.09
C PHE A 270 -3.12 17.58 21.51
N LEU A 271 -2.55 18.59 22.18
CA LEU A 271 -2.64 19.98 21.78
C LEU A 271 -1.31 20.65 22.03
N ILE A 272 -0.78 21.28 20.99
CA ILE A 272 0.44 22.05 21.04
C ILE A 272 0.19 23.41 20.37
N SER A 273 0.70 24.46 21.00
CA SER A 273 0.69 25.83 20.50
C SER A 273 2.09 26.40 20.66
N SER A 274 2.68 26.87 19.57
CA SER A 274 3.96 27.58 19.63
C SER A 274 3.78 29.04 20.02
N ASP A 275 2.58 29.62 19.82
CA ASP A 275 2.24 30.91 20.40
C ASP A 275 2.00 30.75 21.91
N VAL A 276 2.88 31.35 22.70
CA VAL A 276 2.86 31.29 24.17
C VAL A 276 2.29 32.56 24.81
N ASP A 277 1.91 33.57 24.02
CA ASP A 277 1.24 34.74 24.56
C ASP A 277 -0.24 34.43 24.82
N PRO A 278 -0.78 34.74 26.01
CA PRO A 278 -2.21 34.60 26.27
C PRO A 278 -3.08 35.63 25.53
N ASP A 279 -2.51 36.70 24.98
CA ASP A 279 -3.21 37.71 24.19
C ASP A 279 -3.24 37.29 22.70
N PRO A 280 -4.41 36.94 22.13
CA PRO A 280 -4.52 36.50 20.74
C PRO A 280 -4.19 37.59 19.71
N GLU A 281 -3.98 38.85 20.13
CA GLU A 281 -3.53 39.93 19.26
C GLU A 281 -1.99 40.09 19.24
N VAL A 282 -1.25 39.32 20.05
CA VAL A 282 0.21 39.40 20.19
C VAL A 282 0.82 38.01 19.98
N GLU A 283 1.53 37.82 18.87
CA GLU A 283 2.23 36.55 18.65
C GLU A 283 3.57 36.53 19.39
N GLN A 284 3.74 35.56 20.30
CA GLN A 284 5.03 35.23 20.88
C GLN A 284 5.36 33.75 20.60
N ILE A 285 6.07 33.50 19.49
CA ILE A 285 6.39 32.15 19.06
C ILE A 285 7.58 31.57 19.83
N ASP A 286 7.39 30.41 20.47
CA ASP A 286 8.46 29.56 20.97
C ASP A 286 9.03 28.73 19.81
N PRO A 287 10.31 28.93 19.43
CA PRO A 287 10.91 28.24 18.29
C PRO A 287 11.05 26.72 18.49
N THR A 288 11.10 26.24 19.74
CA THR A 288 11.21 24.80 20.03
C THR A 288 9.88 24.12 19.81
N LEU A 289 8.78 24.72 20.28
CA LEU A 289 7.43 24.22 20.04
C LEU A 289 7.07 24.35 18.56
N GLN A 290 7.49 25.42 17.90
CA GLN A 290 7.28 25.56 16.46
C GLN A 290 7.95 24.43 15.67
N ALA A 291 9.21 24.12 15.97
CA ALA A 291 9.91 23.02 15.30
C ALA A 291 9.23 21.67 15.51
N GLN A 292 8.63 21.43 16.68
CA GLN A 292 7.84 20.22 16.93
C GLN A 292 6.53 20.19 16.13
N ILE A 293 5.86 21.34 16.00
CA ILE A 293 4.65 21.45 15.17
C ILE A 293 4.99 21.23 13.71
N ASP A 294 6.05 21.85 13.22
CA ASP A 294 6.51 21.72 11.84
C ASP A 294 6.83 20.25 11.50
N ASP A 295 7.56 19.55 12.37
CA ASP A 295 7.88 18.12 12.20
C ASP A 295 6.62 17.23 12.22
N LEU A 296 5.67 17.48 13.12
CA LEU A 296 4.39 16.75 13.14
C LEU A 296 3.58 17.00 11.86
N VAL A 297 3.49 18.26 11.41
CA VAL A 297 2.77 18.65 10.20
C VAL A 297 3.41 18.04 8.95
N GLU A 298 4.74 18.07 8.86
CA GLU A 298 5.48 17.44 7.76
C GLU A 298 5.23 15.93 7.72
N ASN A 299 5.37 15.24 8.86
CA ASN A 299 5.10 13.80 8.95
C ASN A 299 3.64 13.44 8.60
N ILE A 300 2.66 14.24 9.05
CA ILE A 300 1.23 13.99 8.76
C ILE A 300 0.93 14.28 7.28
N ASN A 301 1.39 15.40 6.73
CA ASN A 301 1.13 15.76 5.34
C ASN A 301 1.83 14.83 4.34
N GLY A 302 3.00 14.28 4.71
CA GLY A 302 3.73 13.28 3.93
C GLY A 302 3.21 11.84 4.12
N ALA A 303 2.13 11.63 4.87
CA ALA A 303 1.59 10.30 5.14
C ALA A 303 0.44 9.92 4.21
N THR A 304 0.19 8.62 4.11
CA THR A 304 -1.00 8.04 3.47
C THR A 304 -2.03 7.57 4.50
N ALA A 305 -1.59 7.18 5.70
CA ALA A 305 -2.48 6.78 6.79
C ALA A 305 -1.92 7.19 8.17
N ILE A 306 -2.82 7.29 9.16
CA ILE A 306 -2.46 7.23 10.58
C ILE A 306 -2.82 5.85 11.12
N ALA A 307 -1.99 5.30 12.00
CA ALA A 307 -2.23 4.01 12.63
C ALA A 307 -1.89 4.02 14.13
N PHE A 308 -2.56 3.16 14.88
CA PHE A 308 -2.26 2.88 16.27
C PHE A 308 -2.79 1.50 16.63
N ASP A 309 -2.12 0.84 17.58
CA ASP A 309 -2.52 -0.46 18.06
C ASP A 309 -3.49 -0.30 19.23
N VAL A 310 -4.51 -1.16 19.26
CA VAL A 310 -5.54 -1.17 20.29
C VAL A 310 -5.65 -2.55 20.87
N ARG A 311 -5.39 -2.67 22.18
CA ARG A 311 -5.78 -3.83 22.97
C ARG A 311 -7.08 -3.56 23.70
N ILE A 312 -7.98 -4.55 23.64
CA ILE A 312 -9.23 -4.52 24.42
C ILE A 312 -8.97 -5.14 25.80
N GLY A 313 -9.10 -4.31 26.83
CA GLY A 313 -8.77 -4.68 28.20
C GLY A 313 -9.74 -5.65 28.86
N ASP A 314 -9.34 -6.15 30.02
CA ASP A 314 -10.03 -7.19 30.78
C ASP A 314 -11.40 -6.70 31.31
N ASN A 315 -12.43 -7.57 31.29
CA ASN A 315 -13.85 -7.28 31.57
C ASN A 315 -14.68 -6.58 30.47
N PHE A 316 -14.32 -6.73 29.20
CA PHE A 316 -15.23 -6.35 28.12
C PHE A 316 -16.44 -7.32 28.10
N PRO A 317 -17.70 -6.84 28.06
CA PRO A 317 -18.86 -7.74 28.04
C PRO A 317 -18.90 -8.54 26.72
N TYR A 318 -18.64 -9.85 26.80
CA TYR A 318 -18.46 -10.81 25.69
C TYR A 318 -19.62 -10.98 24.69
N SER A 319 -20.74 -10.25 24.81
CA SER A 319 -21.90 -10.46 23.94
C SER A 319 -22.43 -9.19 23.29
N GLY A 320 -22.22 -9.08 21.98
CA GLY A 320 -23.02 -8.23 21.08
C GLY A 320 -22.64 -6.75 20.98
N GLY A 321 -21.54 -6.31 21.60
CA GLY A 321 -21.06 -4.93 21.50
C GLY A 321 -20.05 -4.69 20.38
N TYR A 322 -19.78 -3.42 20.11
CA TYR A 322 -18.72 -2.97 19.20
C TYR A 322 -17.89 -1.85 19.82
N ALA A 323 -16.66 -1.71 19.34
CA ALA A 323 -15.84 -0.52 19.58
C ALA A 323 -15.26 -0.02 18.26
N LYS A 324 -15.21 1.29 18.07
CA LYS A 324 -14.43 1.96 17.03
C LYS A 324 -13.61 3.08 17.64
N PHE A 325 -12.58 3.46 16.92
CA PHE A 325 -11.68 4.54 17.28
C PHE A 325 -11.53 5.44 16.06
N GLY A 326 -11.53 6.75 16.29
CA GLY A 326 -11.34 7.73 15.23
C GLY A 326 -10.30 8.74 15.62
N VAL A 327 -9.71 9.38 14.62
CA VAL A 327 -8.71 10.43 14.79
C VAL A 327 -9.22 11.69 14.10
N HIS A 328 -8.92 12.85 14.67
CA HIS A 328 -9.05 14.11 13.96
C HIS A 328 -7.80 14.95 14.04
N PHE A 329 -7.64 15.84 13.05
CA PHE A 329 -6.62 16.87 13.01
C PHE A 329 -7.25 18.25 12.82
N THR A 330 -6.70 19.25 13.51
CA THR A 330 -7.08 20.66 13.36
C THR A 330 -5.86 21.54 13.55
N ASP A 331 -5.73 22.55 12.71
CA ASP A 331 -4.68 23.57 12.72
C ASP A 331 -5.30 24.99 12.80
N ASP A 332 -4.51 26.03 12.55
CA ASP A 332 -4.96 27.43 12.58
C ASP A 332 -6.01 27.79 11.52
N THR A 333 -6.20 26.96 10.50
CA THR A 333 -7.30 27.18 9.53
C THR A 333 -8.67 26.93 10.15
N GLY A 334 -8.70 26.18 11.26
CA GLY A 334 -9.92 25.71 11.91
C GLY A 334 -10.61 24.55 11.19
N ALA A 335 -9.97 23.97 10.16
CA ALA A 335 -10.47 22.75 9.52
C ALA A 335 -10.50 21.59 10.52
N PHE A 336 -11.50 20.73 10.39
CA PHE A 336 -11.69 19.56 11.26
C PHE A 336 -11.72 18.31 10.40
N TYR A 337 -10.54 17.75 10.13
CA TYR A 337 -10.39 16.53 9.35
C TYR A 337 -10.58 15.33 10.28
N ASP A 338 -11.65 14.55 10.11
CA ASP A 338 -11.90 13.39 10.98
C ASP A 338 -12.35 12.14 10.23
N ALA A 339 -11.99 10.98 10.78
CA ALA A 339 -12.50 9.68 10.34
C ALA A 339 -12.46 8.65 11.48
N GLU A 340 -13.31 7.62 11.36
CA GLU A 340 -13.27 6.42 12.21
C GLU A 340 -12.60 5.26 11.46
N GLY A 341 -11.77 4.49 12.16
CA GLY A 341 -11.20 3.25 11.65
C GLY A 341 -12.16 2.07 11.67
N GLN A 342 -11.62 0.87 11.39
CA GLN A 342 -12.42 -0.35 11.36
C GLN A 342 -13.06 -0.69 12.72
N SER A 343 -14.25 -1.31 12.66
CA SER A 343 -15.00 -1.69 13.85
C SER A 343 -14.53 -3.01 14.44
N PHE A 344 -14.31 -3.03 15.75
CA PHE A 344 -14.10 -4.23 16.53
C PHE A 344 -15.48 -4.80 16.91
N ASN A 345 -16.00 -5.75 16.14
CA ASN A 345 -17.31 -6.37 16.35
C ASN A 345 -17.19 -7.61 17.23
N GLY A 346 -17.78 -7.58 18.44
CA GLY A 346 -17.64 -8.67 19.41
C GLY A 346 -16.17 -8.94 19.78
N PRO A 347 -15.40 -7.93 20.20
CA PRO A 347 -13.98 -8.09 20.48
C PRO A 347 -13.76 -9.14 21.57
N VAL A 348 -12.73 -9.97 21.39
CA VAL A 348 -12.31 -10.92 22.43
C VAL A 348 -11.39 -10.19 23.40
N GLU A 349 -11.63 -10.39 24.68
CA GLU A 349 -10.77 -9.86 25.75
C GLU A 349 -9.30 -10.24 25.53
N GLY A 350 -8.42 -9.25 25.60
CA GLY A 350 -6.97 -9.41 25.40
C GLY A 350 -6.52 -9.41 23.95
N ASP A 351 -7.43 -9.38 22.96
CA ASP A 351 -7.05 -9.21 21.56
C ASP A 351 -6.45 -7.82 21.35
N THR A 352 -5.39 -7.81 20.54
CA THR A 352 -4.74 -6.59 20.06
C THR A 352 -4.91 -6.52 18.55
N GLY A 353 -5.35 -5.37 18.06
CA GLY A 353 -5.49 -5.11 16.63
C GLY A 353 -5.05 -3.71 16.28
N THR A 354 -4.51 -3.54 15.09
CA THR A 354 -4.13 -2.23 14.56
C THR A 354 -5.35 -1.53 13.97
N VAL A 355 -5.54 -0.27 14.36
CA VAL A 355 -6.40 0.68 13.68
C VAL A 355 -5.58 1.43 12.65
N THR A 356 -6.03 1.43 11.40
CA THR A 356 -5.43 2.22 10.33
C THR A 356 -6.51 3.06 9.67
N ILE A 357 -6.27 4.36 9.57
CA ILE A 357 -7.19 5.34 9.01
C ILE A 357 -6.48 6.06 7.86
N PRO A 358 -6.88 5.80 6.60
CA PRO A 358 -6.35 6.53 5.45
C PRO A 358 -6.64 8.02 5.54
N LEU A 359 -5.66 8.87 5.20
CA LEU A 359 -5.84 10.33 5.20
C LEU A 359 -6.85 10.76 4.12
N SER A 360 -6.95 9.97 3.04
CA SER A 360 -7.99 10.07 2.02
C SER A 360 -9.42 9.88 2.55
N SER A 361 -9.58 9.29 3.74
CA SER A 361 -10.90 9.13 4.37
C SER A 361 -11.26 10.26 5.35
N MET A 362 -10.28 11.08 5.75
CA MET A 362 -10.47 12.15 6.72
C MET A 362 -11.01 13.41 6.05
N LEU A 363 -12.32 13.62 6.16
CA LEU A 363 -13.00 14.72 5.47
C LEU A 363 -13.15 15.93 6.38
N ASP A 364 -12.84 17.11 5.87
CA ASP A 364 -13.33 18.36 6.47
C ASP A 364 -14.74 18.63 5.97
N ASN A 365 -15.71 18.63 6.89
CA ASN A 365 -17.12 18.87 6.57
C ASN A 365 -17.41 20.28 6.05
N THR A 366 -16.45 21.22 6.15
CA THR A 366 -16.60 22.59 5.67
C THR A 366 -16.20 22.73 4.20
N SER A 367 -15.00 22.26 3.85
CA SER A 367 -14.47 22.31 2.48
C SER A 367 -14.91 21.13 1.61
N GLY A 368 -15.20 19.97 2.21
CA GLY A 368 -15.45 18.71 1.52
C GLY A 368 -14.19 18.04 0.97
N LEU A 369 -13.00 18.60 1.24
CA LEU A 369 -11.72 18.01 0.86
C LEU A 369 -11.24 17.03 1.94
N THR A 370 -10.46 16.05 1.51
CA THR A 370 -9.78 15.12 2.41
C THR A 370 -8.51 15.75 2.96
N LEU A 371 -7.99 15.20 4.07
CA LEU A 371 -6.69 15.64 4.60
C LEU A 371 -5.55 15.36 3.61
N GLU A 372 -5.60 14.26 2.87
CA GLU A 372 -4.64 13.96 1.80
C GLU A 372 -4.66 15.01 0.69
N GLN A 373 -5.84 15.54 0.34
CA GLN A 373 -5.97 16.54 -0.74
C GLN A 373 -5.58 17.96 -0.31
N ALA A 374 -5.89 18.33 0.93
CA ALA A 374 -5.71 19.69 1.42
C ALA A 374 -4.41 19.89 2.19
N GLY A 375 -3.96 18.87 2.92
CA GLY A 375 -2.92 18.96 3.93
C GLY A 375 -3.32 19.82 5.14
N LEU A 376 -2.57 19.68 6.22
CA LEU A 376 -2.49 20.68 7.29
C LEU A 376 -1.68 21.89 6.80
N LEU A 377 -1.97 23.05 7.35
CA LEU A 377 -1.29 24.30 7.05
C LEU A 377 0.18 24.24 7.49
N VAL A 378 1.09 24.28 6.51
CA VAL A 378 2.53 24.41 6.74
C VAL A 378 2.81 25.74 7.46
N GLY A 379 3.54 25.66 8.58
CA GLY A 379 3.86 26.81 9.43
C GLY A 379 2.72 27.24 10.37
N THR A 380 1.71 26.39 10.59
CA THR A 380 0.71 26.59 11.66
C THR A 380 1.41 26.74 13.02
N HIS A 381 0.87 27.60 13.87
CA HIS A 381 1.32 27.80 15.25
C HIS A 381 0.51 26.97 16.23
N PHE A 382 -0.58 26.35 15.76
CA PHE A 382 -1.43 25.47 16.53
C PHE A 382 -1.61 24.13 15.84
N LEU A 383 -1.55 23.05 16.62
CA LEU A 383 -1.96 21.72 16.15
C LEU A 383 -2.72 20.99 17.26
N ARG A 384 -3.84 20.38 16.86
CA ARG A 384 -4.60 19.42 17.67
C ARG A 384 -4.68 18.09 16.96
N ILE A 385 -4.43 17.03 17.72
CA ILE A 385 -4.73 15.65 17.33
C ILE A 385 -5.71 15.12 18.36
N GLY A 386 -6.89 14.66 17.95
CA GLY A 386 -7.81 14.01 18.88
C GLY A 386 -8.02 12.55 18.59
N LEU A 387 -8.34 11.82 19.64
CA LEU A 387 -8.69 10.41 19.59
C LEU A 387 -10.08 10.21 20.18
N SER A 388 -10.96 9.61 19.38
CA SER A 388 -12.31 9.26 19.79
C SER A 388 -12.45 7.78 20.11
N THR A 389 -13.48 7.49 20.90
CA THR A 389 -14.03 6.14 21.04
C THR A 389 -15.51 6.17 20.71
N ASN A 390 -15.97 5.16 19.95
CA ASN A 390 -17.36 4.92 19.64
C ASN A 390 -17.71 3.49 20.05
N THR A 391 -18.39 3.34 21.17
CA THR A 391 -18.69 2.03 21.76
C THR A 391 -20.07 2.02 22.39
N ASP A 392 -20.76 0.90 22.26
CA ASP A 392 -22.04 0.65 22.95
C ASP A 392 -21.88 -0.07 24.29
N VAL A 393 -20.63 -0.35 24.69
CA VAL A 393 -20.32 -1.03 25.95
C VAL A 393 -19.20 -0.34 26.74
N PRO A 394 -19.29 -0.32 28.09
CA PRO A 394 -18.19 0.05 28.96
C PRO A 394 -16.94 -0.82 28.72
N GLY A 395 -15.75 -0.22 28.72
CA GLY A 395 -14.51 -0.96 28.52
C GLY A 395 -13.26 -0.17 28.88
N PHE A 396 -12.13 -0.88 28.88
CA PHE A 396 -10.79 -0.31 28.88
C PHE A 396 -10.14 -0.60 27.54
N TYR A 397 -9.39 0.37 27.06
CA TYR A 397 -8.66 0.26 25.81
C TYR A 397 -7.22 0.69 26.07
N GLN A 398 -6.25 -0.14 25.71
CA GLN A 398 -4.85 0.27 25.70
C GLN A 398 -4.47 0.64 24.27
N ILE A 399 -3.95 1.85 24.11
CA ILE A 399 -3.55 2.44 22.84
C ILE A 399 -2.05 2.54 22.82
N ASP A 400 -1.41 2.00 21.80
CA ASP A 400 0.03 2.05 21.64
C ASP A 400 0.45 2.25 20.18
N ASN A 401 1.73 2.53 19.95
CA ASN A 401 2.37 2.60 18.64
C ASN A 401 1.60 3.55 17.69
N PHE A 402 1.33 4.77 18.18
CA PHE A 402 0.60 5.80 17.44
C PHE A 402 1.55 6.45 16.44
N ARG A 403 1.29 6.25 15.15
CA ARG A 403 2.26 6.50 14.08
C ARG A 403 1.59 6.90 12.78
N VAL A 404 2.31 7.61 11.94
CA VAL A 404 1.93 7.79 10.54
C VAL A 404 2.56 6.71 9.67
N ILE A 405 1.90 6.40 8.57
CA ILE A 405 2.38 5.50 7.53
C ILE A 405 2.56 6.34 6.28
N SER A 406 3.76 6.37 5.75
CA SER A 406 4.12 7.11 4.54
C SER A 406 4.64 6.15 3.49
N GLU A 407 4.48 6.52 2.22
CA GLU A 407 5.22 5.85 1.16
C GLU A 407 6.66 6.34 1.17
N VAL A 408 7.60 5.41 1.04
CA VAL A 408 8.98 5.76 0.69
C VAL A 408 8.93 6.25 -0.74
N SER A 409 9.12 7.55 -0.93
CA SER A 409 9.37 8.08 -2.27
C SER A 409 10.59 7.37 -2.83
N THR A 410 10.39 6.71 -3.99
CA THR A 410 11.49 6.20 -4.81
C THR A 410 11.99 7.27 -5.78
N ASP A 411 11.43 8.48 -5.69
CA ASP A 411 11.75 9.55 -6.61
C ASP A 411 13.20 9.95 -6.40
N ASN A 412 13.92 10.02 -7.51
CA ASN A 412 15.34 10.33 -7.48
C ASN A 412 15.66 11.31 -8.59
N ALA A 413 16.15 12.49 -8.22
CA ALA A 413 16.59 13.50 -9.16
C ALA A 413 18.11 13.54 -9.38
N ASP A 414 18.87 12.63 -8.76
CA ASP A 414 20.28 12.36 -9.03
C ASP A 414 20.36 11.43 -10.25
N PHE A 415 20.33 12.05 -11.42
CA PHE A 415 20.23 11.40 -12.71
C PHE A 415 21.61 10.93 -13.20
N ASP A 416 22.69 11.63 -12.88
CA ASP A 416 24.03 11.19 -13.28
C ASP A 416 24.67 10.20 -12.28
N GLY A 417 24.07 10.04 -11.10
CA GLY A 417 24.40 9.05 -10.09
C GLY A 417 25.64 9.40 -9.26
N ASP A 418 25.99 10.68 -9.16
CA ASP A 418 27.16 11.15 -8.44
C ASP A 418 26.92 11.42 -6.94
N GLY A 419 25.65 11.39 -6.51
CA GLY A 419 25.22 11.44 -5.11
C GLY A 419 24.73 12.80 -4.63
N ASP A 420 24.58 13.77 -5.54
CA ASP A 420 23.86 15.02 -5.29
C ASP A 420 22.83 15.33 -6.39
N VAL A 421 21.92 16.25 -6.07
CA VAL A 421 20.92 16.75 -7.03
C VAL A 421 21.25 18.19 -7.38
N ASP A 422 21.79 18.41 -8.56
CA ASP A 422 22.39 19.69 -8.93
C ASP A 422 22.06 20.15 -10.37
N GLY A 423 22.86 21.07 -10.92
CA GLY A 423 22.65 21.58 -12.27
C GLY A 423 23.01 20.60 -13.40
N GLU A 424 23.88 19.62 -13.16
CA GLU A 424 24.20 18.55 -14.12
C GLU A 424 23.01 17.60 -14.28
N ASP A 425 22.30 17.28 -13.21
CA ASP A 425 21.02 16.55 -13.27
C ASP A 425 19.97 17.32 -14.07
N PHE A 426 19.81 18.62 -13.82
CA PHE A 426 18.87 19.41 -14.60
C PHE A 426 19.14 19.33 -16.11
N LEU A 427 20.42 19.24 -16.50
CA LEU A 427 20.79 19.06 -17.90
C LEU A 427 20.48 17.65 -18.41
N ALA A 428 20.60 16.61 -17.58
CA ALA A 428 20.18 15.25 -17.90
C ALA A 428 18.66 15.19 -18.17
N TRP A 429 17.84 15.74 -17.26
CA TRP A 429 16.40 15.87 -17.46
C TRP A 429 16.05 16.67 -18.72
N GLN A 430 16.70 17.82 -18.93
CA GLN A 430 16.46 18.63 -20.11
C GLN A 430 16.80 17.88 -21.41
N ALA A 431 17.82 17.02 -21.38
CA ALA A 431 18.23 16.21 -22.53
C ALA A 431 17.25 15.07 -22.83
N GLY A 432 16.66 14.47 -21.79
CA GLY A 432 15.67 13.39 -21.93
C GLY A 432 14.23 13.83 -22.07
N LEU A 433 13.90 15.11 -21.86
CA LEU A 433 12.52 15.63 -21.95
C LEU A 433 11.76 15.12 -23.19
N GLY A 434 10.73 14.31 -22.96
CA GLY A 434 9.85 13.71 -23.97
C GLY A 434 10.44 12.56 -24.79
N VAL A 435 11.65 12.08 -24.48
CA VAL A 435 12.32 10.96 -25.18
C VAL A 435 12.99 9.94 -24.27
N GLY A 436 13.37 10.34 -23.06
CA GLY A 436 13.98 9.51 -22.04
C GLY A 436 12.97 8.59 -21.37
N THR A 437 13.46 7.48 -20.83
CA THR A 437 12.62 6.48 -20.14
C THR A 437 13.36 5.84 -18.95
N THR A 438 14.46 6.46 -18.51
CA THR A 438 15.30 5.94 -17.44
C THR A 438 15.73 7.07 -16.52
N LEU A 439 16.07 6.74 -15.28
CA LEU A 439 16.59 7.72 -14.32
C LEU A 439 17.73 8.57 -14.90
N ALA A 440 18.67 7.94 -15.61
CA ALA A 440 19.79 8.66 -16.23
C ALA A 440 19.40 9.57 -17.39
N ASP A 441 18.19 9.38 -17.94
CA ASP A 441 17.59 10.29 -18.92
C ASP A 441 16.71 11.36 -18.25
N GLY A 442 16.55 11.34 -16.92
CA GLY A 442 15.75 12.31 -16.16
C GLY A 442 14.37 11.85 -15.72
N ASP A 443 14.08 10.54 -15.75
CA ASP A 443 12.82 9.95 -15.27
C ASP A 443 12.91 9.77 -13.75
N ALA A 444 12.54 10.82 -13.03
CA ALA A 444 12.74 10.94 -11.59
C ALA A 444 11.73 10.11 -10.80
N ASN A 445 10.50 10.01 -11.29
CA ASN A 445 9.45 9.21 -10.65
C ASN A 445 9.45 7.74 -11.11
N GLY A 446 10.23 7.39 -12.14
CA GLY A 446 10.36 6.04 -12.68
C GLY A 446 9.14 5.57 -13.48
N ASP A 447 8.31 6.49 -13.99
CA ASP A 447 7.10 6.18 -14.74
C ASP A 447 7.35 5.82 -16.21
N GLY A 448 8.61 5.88 -16.64
CA GLY A 448 9.06 5.57 -17.99
C GLY A 448 8.91 6.74 -18.96
N THR A 449 8.58 7.93 -18.47
CA THR A 449 8.54 9.17 -19.24
C THR A 449 9.35 10.26 -18.54
N VAL A 450 9.82 11.24 -19.31
CA VAL A 450 10.53 12.40 -18.77
C VAL A 450 9.72 13.64 -19.11
N ASP A 451 9.08 14.24 -18.11
CA ASP A 451 8.17 15.36 -18.26
C ASP A 451 8.27 16.41 -17.14
N SER A 452 7.24 17.25 -16.99
CA SER A 452 7.22 18.30 -15.97
C SER A 452 7.12 17.79 -14.53
N SER A 453 6.66 16.55 -14.33
CA SER A 453 6.54 15.90 -13.04
C SER A 453 7.93 15.56 -12.50
N ASP A 454 8.82 15.05 -13.36
CA ASP A 454 10.23 14.82 -13.01
C ASP A 454 10.97 16.10 -12.69
N LEU A 455 10.67 17.18 -13.43
CA LEU A 455 11.22 18.49 -13.11
C LEU A 455 10.79 18.98 -11.74
N ALA A 456 9.54 18.74 -11.35
CA ALA A 456 9.04 19.13 -10.03
C ALA A 456 9.79 18.37 -8.92
N ILE A 457 10.08 17.09 -9.12
CA ILE A 457 10.90 16.29 -8.21
C ILE A 457 12.32 16.85 -8.12
N TRP A 458 12.95 17.15 -9.26
CA TRP A 458 14.28 17.80 -9.25
C TRP A 458 14.27 19.13 -8.50
N GLN A 459 13.23 19.95 -8.68
CA GLN A 459 13.11 21.23 -7.96
C GLN A 459 13.00 21.05 -6.45
N ASP A 460 12.29 20.01 -6.02
CA ASP A 460 12.11 19.66 -4.61
C ASP A 460 13.42 19.12 -3.99
N GLN A 461 14.13 18.28 -4.73
CA GLN A 461 15.36 17.63 -4.28
C GLN A 461 16.64 18.47 -4.52
N TYR A 462 16.54 19.62 -5.22
CA TYR A 462 17.72 20.42 -5.59
C TYR A 462 18.56 20.84 -4.38
N GLY A 463 19.86 20.53 -4.43
CA GLY A 463 20.82 20.81 -3.36
C GLY A 463 20.76 19.83 -2.19
N THR A 464 19.99 18.75 -2.30
CA THR A 464 20.06 17.61 -1.38
C THR A 464 21.15 16.63 -1.83
N ALA A 465 21.77 15.94 -0.86
CA ALA A 465 22.56 14.76 -1.15
C ALA A 465 21.63 13.55 -1.10
N THR A 466 21.58 12.76 -2.16
CA THR A 466 20.79 11.53 -2.21
C THR A 466 21.29 10.58 -1.11
N PRO A 467 20.42 10.07 -0.21
CA PRO A 467 20.85 9.07 0.76
C PRO A 467 21.33 7.85 -0.03
N ALA A 468 22.65 7.62 -0.05
CA ALA A 468 23.21 6.44 -0.68
C ALA A 468 22.49 5.20 -0.12
N ALA A 469 21.83 4.44 -1.00
CA ALA A 469 21.16 3.20 -0.63
C ALA A 469 22.10 2.40 0.26
N ALA A 470 21.69 2.17 1.52
CA ALA A 470 22.51 1.47 2.49
C ALA A 470 22.89 0.11 1.89
N ALA A 471 24.14 -0.02 1.44
CA ALA A 471 24.67 -1.26 0.93
C ALA A 471 24.51 -2.30 2.05
N GLY A 472 23.53 -3.19 1.88
CA GLY A 472 23.18 -4.19 2.88
C GLY A 472 24.45 -4.89 3.33
N ASN A 473 24.67 -4.94 4.65
CA ASN A 473 25.85 -5.54 5.28
C ASN A 473 26.17 -6.89 4.62
N ILE A 474 27.09 -6.87 3.65
CA ILE A 474 27.59 -8.09 3.01
C ILE A 474 28.35 -8.80 4.13
N PRO A 475 27.91 -9.97 4.60
CA PRO A 475 28.65 -10.69 5.61
C PRO A 475 30.05 -10.96 5.06
N GLU A 476 31.08 -10.44 5.72
CA GLU A 476 32.46 -10.63 5.25
C GLU A 476 32.69 -12.12 4.97
N PRO A 477 33.24 -12.48 3.80
CA PRO A 477 33.39 -13.88 3.43
C PRO A 477 34.29 -14.57 4.46
N GLN A 478 33.71 -15.50 5.22
CA GLN A 478 34.36 -16.33 6.25
C GLN A 478 35.60 -17.14 5.76
N THR A 479 35.96 -16.97 4.48
CA THR A 479 37.21 -17.42 3.85
C THR A 479 38.47 -17.09 4.63
N LEU A 480 38.57 -15.91 5.27
CA LEU A 480 39.73 -15.57 6.10
C LEU A 480 39.80 -16.43 7.38
N VAL A 481 38.65 -16.69 8.01
CA VAL A 481 38.57 -17.58 9.19
C VAL A 481 38.87 -19.02 8.80
N LEU A 482 38.35 -19.50 7.66
CA LEU A 482 38.66 -20.82 7.10
C LEU A 482 40.15 -20.97 6.75
N ALA A 483 40.78 -19.94 6.17
CA ALA A 483 42.21 -19.95 5.88
C ALA A 483 43.07 -20.00 7.15
N ILE A 484 42.70 -19.24 8.19
CA ILE A 484 43.40 -19.25 9.48
C ILE A 484 43.23 -20.60 10.19
N VAL A 485 42.03 -21.19 10.17
CA VAL A 485 41.76 -22.52 10.75
C VAL A 485 42.51 -23.62 9.99
N ALA A 486 42.55 -23.56 8.66
CA ALA A 486 43.28 -24.52 7.84
C ALA A 486 44.81 -24.46 8.08
N LEU A 487 45.36 -23.24 8.20
CA LEU A 487 46.78 -23.04 8.49
C LEU A 487 47.13 -23.44 9.94
N GLY A 488 46.25 -23.18 10.90
CA GLY A 488 46.39 -23.61 12.30
C GLY A 488 46.32 -25.13 12.48
N GLY A 489 45.41 -25.80 11.77
CA GLY A 489 45.27 -27.25 11.77
C GLY A 489 46.48 -27.98 11.17
N ALA A 490 47.04 -27.44 10.08
CA ALA A 490 48.25 -27.99 9.46
C ALA A 490 49.50 -27.86 10.37
N GLY A 491 49.59 -26.80 11.17
CA GLY A 491 50.67 -26.60 12.14
C GLY A 491 50.63 -27.60 13.32
N LEU A 492 49.44 -27.93 13.80
CA LEU A 492 49.24 -28.89 14.90
C LEU A 492 49.49 -30.35 14.49
N LEU A 493 49.16 -30.71 13.24
CA LEU A 493 49.46 -32.03 12.69
C LEU A 493 50.96 -32.27 12.45
N ARG A 494 51.73 -31.20 12.22
CA ARG A 494 53.19 -31.29 12.01
C ARG A 494 53.98 -31.47 13.32
N ARG A 495 53.39 -31.19 14.49
CA ARG A 495 54.00 -31.40 15.82
C ARG A 495 53.79 -32.82 16.39
N ARG A 496 53.06 -33.71 15.70
CA ARG A 496 52.77 -35.08 16.17
C ARG A 496 53.46 -36.19 15.36
N ARG A 497 54.71 -35.98 14.94
CA ARG A 497 55.57 -37.05 14.40
C ARG A 497 57.04 -36.80 14.73
N PRO A 498 57.75 -37.80 15.26
CA PRO A 498 57.59 -38.51 16.53
C PRO A 498 58.28 -37.80 17.71
#